data_AF-A0A1F8N3V1-F1
#
_entry.id   AF-A0A1F8N3V1-F1
#
_cell.length_a   1.000
_cell.length_b   1.000
_cell.length_c   1.000
_cell.angle_alpha   90.00
_cell.angle_beta   90.00
_cell.angle_gamma   90.00
#
_symmetry.space_group_name_H-M   'P 1'
#
loop_
_entity.id
_entity.type
_entity.pdbx_description
1 polymer ?
#
loop_
_entity_poly.entity_id
_entity_poly.type
_entity_poly.pdbx_seq_one_letter_code
_entity_poly.pdbx_strand_id
1 'polypeptide(L)'
;MIGFLKDMALDVQPNALLSDEMVLNVAFLIDRTREEDFVCRVEELDVLLHGEIVFRIIDPLPPYSFSTIEIASPNTNKLEEARHLLGLGDAISETEVKEAYRRLGARIHPDHNHGDEQAGQRFAKLHEASALLLAYCRGTRDNRHGHAKEERYPLAPSRDAFLISLKRSAAREDQEAAALAI
;
A
#
# COMPACT_ATOMS: atom_id res chain seq x y z
N MET A 1 1.69 -15.40 24.47
CA MET A 1 2.96 -15.17 23.75
C MET A 1 3.13 -13.72 23.34
N ILE A 2 2.38 -13.18 22.36
CA ILE A 2 2.55 -11.79 21.89
C ILE A 2 2.31 -10.75 22.99
N GLY A 3 1.30 -10.93 23.84
CA GLY A 3 0.98 -9.99 24.92
C GLY A 3 2.08 -9.80 25.96
N PHE A 4 2.94 -10.81 26.17
CA PHE A 4 4.04 -10.75 27.14
C PHE A 4 5.21 -9.87 26.67
N LEU A 5 5.39 -9.78 25.35
CA LEU A 5 6.42 -8.95 24.70
C LEU A 5 5.90 -7.56 24.31
N LYS A 6 4.58 -7.39 24.21
CA LYS A 6 3.94 -6.14 23.80
C LYS A 6 4.28 -4.97 24.73
N ASP A 7 4.39 -5.20 26.03
CA ASP A 7 4.66 -4.15 27.03
C ASP A 7 6.08 -3.57 26.94
N MET A 8 6.97 -4.22 26.19
CA MET A 8 8.34 -3.79 25.96
C MET A 8 8.56 -3.18 24.58
N ALA A 9 7.57 -3.30 23.70
CA ALA A 9 7.62 -2.79 22.34
C ALA A 9 6.83 -1.47 22.21
N LEU A 10 7.37 -0.55 21.43
CA LEU A 10 6.71 0.68 21.01
C LEU A 10 5.60 0.37 19.99
N ASP A 11 5.81 -0.63 19.14
CA ASP A 11 4.81 -1.13 18.19
C ASP A 11 5.04 -2.62 17.90
N VAL A 12 3.99 -3.32 17.47
CA VAL A 12 4.01 -4.76 17.19
C VAL A 12 3.28 -5.04 15.90
N GLN A 13 3.97 -5.68 14.96
CA GLN A 13 3.43 -6.01 13.64
C GLN A 13 3.46 -7.54 13.42
N PRO A 14 2.31 -8.23 13.49
CA PRO A 14 2.21 -9.61 13.07
C PRO A 14 2.39 -9.74 11.55
N ASN A 15 3.11 -10.78 11.12
CA ASN A 15 3.36 -11.10 9.72
C ASN A 15 2.79 -12.49 9.40
N ALA A 16 2.57 -12.74 8.11
CA ALA A 16 2.14 -14.06 7.65
C ALA A 16 3.18 -15.14 8.00
N LEU A 17 2.71 -16.32 8.35
CA LEU A 17 3.54 -17.49 8.55
C LEU A 17 4.07 -17.94 7.20
N LEU A 18 5.39 -18.15 7.10
CA LEU A 18 6.06 -18.49 5.84
C LEU A 18 6.26 -20.01 5.68
N SER A 19 5.87 -20.79 6.68
CA SER A 19 5.97 -22.25 6.75
C SER A 19 4.95 -22.78 7.76
N ASP A 20 4.47 -24.01 7.54
CA ASP A 20 3.57 -24.73 8.47
C ASP A 20 4.26 -25.06 9.81
N GLU A 21 5.59 -25.03 9.86
CA GLU A 21 6.37 -25.22 11.09
C GLU A 21 6.44 -23.94 11.95
N MET A 22 6.12 -22.77 11.37
CA MET A 22 6.16 -21.51 12.10
C MET A 22 4.85 -21.31 12.87
N VAL A 23 4.96 -21.23 14.18
CA VAL A 23 3.81 -20.89 15.05
C VAL A 23 3.63 -19.39 15.22
N LEU A 24 4.67 -18.58 14.93
CA LEU A 24 4.66 -17.14 15.14
C LEU A 24 5.67 -16.43 14.24
N ASN A 25 5.23 -15.38 13.52
CA ASN A 25 6.08 -14.45 12.79
C ASN A 25 5.64 -13.02 13.13
N VAL A 26 6.40 -12.31 13.95
CA VAL A 26 6.02 -10.98 14.46
C VAL A 26 7.26 -10.10 14.49
N ALA A 27 7.12 -8.88 13.98
CA ALA A 27 8.11 -7.82 14.15
C ALA A 27 7.75 -6.99 15.38
N PHE A 28 8.75 -6.65 16.19
CA PHE A 28 8.61 -5.75 17.34
C PHE A 28 9.46 -4.50 17.09
N LEU A 29 8.84 -3.32 17.23
CA LEU A 29 9.55 -2.05 17.23
C LEU A 29 9.89 -1.75 18.67
N ILE A 30 11.17 -1.77 19.01
CA ILE A 30 11.64 -1.57 20.39
C ILE A 30 12.54 -0.32 20.45
N ASP A 31 12.60 0.30 21.63
CA ASP A 31 13.59 1.34 21.88
C ASP A 31 14.98 0.70 21.94
N ARG A 32 15.94 1.25 21.20
CA ARG A 32 17.31 0.73 21.14
C ARG A 32 18.00 0.70 22.51
N THR A 33 17.61 1.58 23.43
CA THR A 33 18.14 1.59 24.80
C THR A 33 17.65 0.41 25.64
N ARG A 34 16.60 -0.29 25.20
CA ARG A 34 15.94 -1.41 25.89
C ARG A 34 16.08 -2.74 25.13
N GLU A 35 17.00 -2.80 24.18
CA GLU A 35 17.25 -3.99 23.35
C GLU A 35 17.65 -5.19 24.21
N GLU A 36 18.60 -5.01 25.13
CA GLU A 36 19.04 -6.06 26.05
C GLU A 36 17.90 -6.56 26.95
N ASP A 37 17.08 -5.65 27.48
CA ASP A 37 15.91 -6.01 28.29
C ASP A 37 14.92 -6.86 27.48
N PHE A 38 14.70 -6.51 26.20
CA PHE A 38 13.80 -7.23 25.33
C PHE A 38 14.30 -8.64 25.03
N VAL A 39 15.61 -8.80 24.77
CA VAL A 39 16.24 -10.11 24.57
C VAL A 39 16.08 -10.98 25.83
N CYS A 40 16.39 -10.43 27.00
CA CYS A 40 16.18 -11.12 28.28
C CYS A 40 14.71 -11.56 28.45
N ARG A 41 13.74 -10.73 28.05
CA ARG A 41 12.32 -11.08 28.13
C ARG A 41 11.91 -12.18 27.15
N VAL A 42 12.54 -12.28 25.99
CA VAL A 42 12.34 -13.40 25.05
C VAL A 42 12.93 -14.69 25.63
N GLU A 43 14.07 -14.62 26.29
CA GLU A 43 14.67 -15.78 26.99
C GLU A 43 13.80 -16.25 28.16
N GLU A 44 13.21 -15.33 28.94
CA GLU A 44 12.23 -15.67 29.97
C GLU A 44 11.02 -16.42 29.37
N LEU A 45 10.56 -15.99 28.19
CA LEU A 45 9.46 -16.64 27.49
C LEU A 45 9.86 -18.04 26.99
N ASP A 46 11.09 -18.22 26.52
CA ASP A 46 11.63 -19.53 26.10
C ASP A 46 11.66 -20.53 27.26
N VAL A 47 12.13 -20.08 28.44
CA VAL A 47 12.13 -20.88 29.67
C VAL A 47 10.72 -21.26 30.09
N LEU A 48 9.77 -20.31 30.03
CA LEU A 48 8.36 -20.54 30.37
C LEU A 48 7.68 -21.54 29.44
N LEU A 49 8.13 -21.63 28.19
CA LEU A 49 7.62 -22.56 27.19
C LEU A 49 8.42 -23.87 27.15
N HIS A 50 9.30 -24.08 28.13
CA HIS A 50 10.06 -25.31 28.32
C HIS A 50 10.83 -25.77 27.06
N GLY A 51 11.19 -24.84 26.17
CA GLY A 51 11.86 -25.15 24.90
C GLY A 51 10.98 -25.90 23.88
N GLU A 52 9.66 -25.93 24.04
CA GLU A 52 8.73 -26.51 23.06
C GLU A 52 8.63 -25.66 21.78
N ILE A 53 9.09 -24.40 21.83
CA ILE A 53 9.09 -23.46 20.71
C ILE A 53 10.50 -22.90 20.56
N VAL A 54 11.05 -22.98 19.35
CA VAL A 54 12.37 -22.42 19.05
C VAL A 54 12.21 -20.95 18.67
N PHE A 55 12.77 -20.05 19.48
CA PHE A 55 12.82 -18.63 19.18
C PHE A 55 14.00 -18.31 18.26
N ARG A 56 13.74 -17.58 17.17
CA ARG A 56 14.77 -17.00 16.31
C ARG A 56 14.60 -15.49 16.28
N ILE A 57 15.57 -14.79 16.86
CA ILE A 57 15.66 -13.33 16.75
C ILE A 57 16.44 -13.01 15.47
N ILE A 58 15.87 -12.17 14.63
CA ILE A 58 16.54 -11.63 13.46
C ILE A 58 17.04 -10.24 13.87
N ASP A 59 18.32 -9.98 13.64
CA ASP A 59 19.01 -8.71 13.93
C ASP A 59 18.19 -7.48 13.50
N PRO A 60 18.42 -6.29 14.11
CA PRO A 60 17.64 -5.09 13.83
C PRO A 60 17.57 -4.80 12.33
N LEU A 61 16.41 -5.11 11.75
CA LEU A 61 16.11 -4.80 10.36
C LEU A 61 15.69 -3.34 10.26
N PRO A 62 15.92 -2.69 9.11
CA PRO A 62 15.25 -1.43 8.83
C PRO A 62 13.74 -1.62 9.04
N PRO A 63 13.00 -0.61 9.55
CA PRO A 63 11.62 -0.75 10.01
C PRO A 63 10.61 -0.86 8.85
N TYR A 64 10.92 -1.66 7.83
CA TYR A 64 10.08 -1.99 6.68
C TYR A 64 8.70 -2.52 7.11
N SER A 65 8.64 -3.20 8.26
CA SER A 65 7.38 -3.71 8.84
C SER A 65 6.49 -2.63 9.46
N PHE A 66 7.01 -1.43 9.78
CA PHE A 66 6.30 -0.44 10.60
C PHE A 66 5.87 0.80 9.83
N SER A 67 6.66 1.29 8.87
CA SER A 67 6.27 2.41 8.01
C SER A 67 7.16 2.50 6.77
N THR A 68 6.55 2.39 5.59
CA THR A 68 7.21 2.74 4.34
C THR A 68 6.64 4.06 3.84
N ILE A 69 7.51 5.07 3.69
CA ILE A 69 7.17 6.33 3.03
C ILE A 69 7.49 6.17 1.55
N GLU A 70 6.46 6.07 0.72
CA GLU A 70 6.61 6.10 -0.74
C GLU A 70 6.48 7.55 -1.21
N ILE A 71 7.55 8.10 -1.78
CA ILE A 71 7.57 9.45 -2.36
C ILE A 71 7.62 9.29 -3.89
N ALA A 72 6.53 9.68 -4.56
CA ALA A 72 6.45 9.66 -6.01
C ALA A 72 6.37 11.10 -6.55
N SER A 73 7.21 11.43 -7.53
CA SER A 73 7.04 12.64 -8.33
C SER A 73 6.23 12.28 -9.58
N PRO A 74 4.99 12.76 -9.71
CA PRO A 74 4.20 12.53 -10.91
C PRO A 74 4.84 13.24 -12.10
N ASN A 75 5.10 12.50 -13.18
CA ASN A 75 5.55 13.10 -14.44
C ASN A 75 4.35 13.74 -15.15
N THR A 76 4.29 15.08 -15.14
CA THR A 76 3.17 15.85 -15.70
C THR A 76 2.90 15.54 -17.17
N ASN A 77 3.95 15.37 -18.00
CA ASN A 77 3.78 15.09 -19.42
C ASN A 77 3.05 13.76 -19.64
N LYS A 78 3.43 12.70 -18.90
CA LYS A 78 2.78 11.39 -18.99
C LYS A 78 1.32 11.43 -18.53
N LEU A 79 1.03 12.24 -17.51
CA LEU A 79 -0.33 12.43 -17.00
C LEU A 79 -1.21 13.17 -18.03
N GLU A 80 -0.67 14.22 -18.66
CA GLU A 80 -1.35 14.94 -19.73
C GLU A 80 -1.61 14.03 -20.95
N GLU A 81 -0.62 13.27 -21.40
CA GLU A 81 -0.77 12.28 -22.48
C GLU A 81 -1.85 11.25 -22.17
N ALA A 82 -1.84 10.67 -20.97
CA ALA A 82 -2.84 9.70 -20.54
C ALA A 82 -4.25 10.31 -20.49
N ARG A 83 -4.39 11.54 -19.99
CA ARG A 83 -5.66 12.28 -19.96
C ARG A 83 -6.20 12.53 -21.36
N HIS A 84 -5.34 12.98 -22.28
CA HIS A 84 -5.70 13.17 -23.68
C HIS A 84 -6.10 11.86 -24.37
N LEU A 85 -5.41 10.76 -24.08
CA LEU A 85 -5.75 9.44 -24.60
C LEU A 85 -7.14 8.97 -24.15
N LEU A 86 -7.51 9.23 -22.89
CA LEU A 86 -8.85 8.89 -22.36
C LEU A 86 -9.94 9.94 -22.72
N GLY A 87 -9.54 11.10 -23.27
CA GLY A 87 -10.44 12.19 -23.63
C GLY A 87 -11.06 12.89 -22.42
N LEU A 88 -10.28 13.08 -21.36
CA LEU A 88 -10.72 13.68 -20.10
C LEU A 88 -10.41 15.18 -20.02
N GLY A 89 -11.17 15.91 -19.20
CA GLY A 89 -10.95 17.33 -18.92
C GLY A 89 -9.70 17.60 -18.08
N ASP A 90 -9.42 18.87 -17.78
CA ASP A 90 -8.19 19.30 -17.07
C ASP A 90 -8.18 18.93 -15.58
N ALA A 91 -9.35 18.54 -15.06
CA ALA A 91 -9.50 17.88 -13.77
C ALA A 91 -10.16 16.51 -13.97
N ILE A 92 -9.72 15.54 -13.18
CA ILE A 92 -10.14 14.14 -13.31
C ILE A 92 -10.62 13.57 -11.97
N SER A 93 -11.60 12.67 -12.01
CA SER A 93 -11.97 11.81 -10.88
C SER A 93 -11.70 10.33 -11.19
N GLU A 94 -11.64 9.49 -10.15
CA GLU A 94 -11.55 8.02 -10.36
C GLU A 94 -12.72 7.46 -11.18
N THR A 95 -13.93 8.01 -11.00
CA THR A 95 -15.13 7.61 -11.71
C THR A 95 -15.04 7.95 -13.19
N GLU A 96 -14.65 9.19 -13.53
CA GLU A 96 -14.46 9.62 -14.91
C GLU A 96 -13.40 8.78 -15.64
N VAL A 97 -12.30 8.45 -14.97
CA VAL A 97 -11.25 7.59 -15.54
C VAL A 97 -11.78 6.17 -15.79
N LYS A 98 -12.52 5.58 -14.84
CA LYS A 98 -13.10 4.23 -14.99
C LYS A 98 -14.15 4.20 -16.11
N GLU A 99 -15.00 5.21 -16.21
CA GLU A 99 -16.02 5.31 -17.25
C GLU A 99 -15.40 5.50 -18.64
N ALA A 100 -14.41 6.39 -18.77
CA ALA A 100 -13.69 6.58 -20.02
C ALA A 100 -12.96 5.31 -20.47
N TYR A 101 -12.31 4.60 -19.54
CA TYR A 101 -11.68 3.31 -19.80
C TYR A 101 -12.67 2.27 -20.31
N ARG A 102 -13.83 2.09 -19.65
CA ARG A 102 -14.86 1.13 -20.10
C ARG A 102 -15.38 1.48 -21.49
N ARG A 103 -15.67 2.76 -21.74
CA ARG A 103 -16.19 3.27 -23.03
C ARG A 103 -15.20 3.06 -24.18
N LEU A 104 -13.92 3.34 -23.96
CA LEU A 104 -12.87 3.16 -24.98
C LEU A 104 -12.46 1.70 -25.13
N GLY A 105 -12.39 0.96 -24.02
CA GLY A 105 -12.05 -0.46 -23.98
C GLY A 105 -13.03 -1.29 -24.80
N ALA A 106 -14.33 -1.03 -24.69
CA ALA A 106 -15.36 -1.70 -25.50
C ALA A 106 -15.20 -1.46 -27.01
N ARG A 107 -14.64 -0.31 -27.42
CA ARG A 107 -14.41 0.02 -28.84
C ARG A 107 -13.15 -0.64 -29.41
N ILE A 108 -12.11 -0.74 -28.58
CA ILE A 108 -10.78 -1.19 -29.00
C ILE A 108 -10.57 -2.69 -28.71
N HIS A 109 -11.51 -3.35 -28.02
CA HIS A 109 -11.35 -4.73 -27.57
C HIS A 109 -10.91 -5.68 -28.71
N PRO A 110 -9.85 -6.49 -28.51
CA PRO A 110 -9.37 -7.43 -29.52
C PRO A 110 -10.45 -8.39 -30.02
N ASP A 111 -11.33 -8.87 -29.12
CA ASP A 111 -12.48 -9.75 -29.45
C ASP A 111 -13.61 -9.06 -30.23
N HIS A 112 -13.49 -7.77 -30.54
CA HIS A 112 -14.40 -7.11 -31.49
C HIS A 112 -13.67 -6.63 -32.74
N ASN A 113 -12.33 -6.64 -32.72
CA ASN A 113 -11.45 -6.18 -33.77
C ASN A 113 -10.52 -7.30 -34.23
N HIS A 114 -11.08 -8.49 -34.46
CA HIS A 114 -10.34 -9.65 -34.95
C HIS A 114 -9.74 -9.32 -36.33
N GLY A 115 -8.42 -9.11 -36.37
CA GLY A 115 -7.68 -8.74 -37.60
C GLY A 115 -6.98 -7.38 -37.54
N ASP A 116 -7.22 -6.55 -36.52
CA ASP A 116 -6.38 -5.37 -36.25
C ASP A 116 -5.22 -5.76 -35.31
N GLU A 117 -4.05 -6.02 -35.88
CA GLU A 117 -2.82 -6.32 -35.11
C GLU A 117 -2.45 -5.19 -34.13
N GLN A 118 -2.94 -3.96 -34.36
CA GLN A 118 -2.71 -2.80 -33.50
C GLN A 118 -3.74 -2.69 -32.37
N ALA A 119 -4.86 -3.43 -32.41
CA ALA A 119 -5.90 -3.36 -31.37
C ALA A 119 -5.34 -3.77 -29.99
N GLY A 120 -4.52 -4.82 -29.93
CA GLY A 120 -3.84 -5.22 -28.70
C GLY A 120 -2.92 -4.15 -28.14
N GLN A 121 -2.13 -3.49 -28.99
CA GLN A 121 -1.23 -2.40 -28.58
C GLN A 121 -2.00 -1.17 -28.08
N ARG A 122 -3.09 -0.80 -28.78
CA ARG A 122 -3.95 0.32 -28.36
C ARG A 122 -4.65 0.02 -27.04
N PHE A 123 -5.11 -1.22 -26.82
CA PHE A 123 -5.71 -1.64 -25.57
C PHE A 123 -4.71 -1.61 -24.41
N ALA A 124 -3.48 -2.08 -24.64
CA ALA A 124 -2.40 -2.01 -23.64
C ALA A 124 -2.08 -0.55 -23.24
N LYS A 125 -1.95 0.35 -24.23
CA LYS A 125 -1.75 1.79 -23.97
C LYS A 125 -2.91 2.42 -23.20
N LEU A 126 -4.15 2.07 -23.55
CA LEU A 126 -5.34 2.54 -22.84
C LEU A 126 -5.35 2.07 -21.38
N HIS A 127 -4.97 0.81 -21.14
CA HIS A 127 -4.87 0.25 -19.80
C HIS A 127 -3.78 0.94 -18.97
N GLU A 128 -2.58 1.14 -19.53
CA GLU A 128 -1.47 1.84 -18.88
C GLU A 128 -1.86 3.27 -18.51
N ALA A 129 -2.47 4.01 -19.44
CA ALA A 129 -2.95 5.38 -19.20
C ALA A 129 -4.02 5.43 -18.09
N SER A 130 -4.98 4.50 -18.09
CA SER A 130 -5.99 4.43 -17.04
C SER A 130 -5.38 4.12 -15.67
N ALA A 131 -4.45 3.17 -15.62
CA ALA A 131 -3.76 2.79 -14.38
C ALA A 131 -2.97 3.97 -13.78
N LEU A 132 -2.27 4.74 -14.64
CA LEU A 132 -1.51 5.92 -14.24
C LEU A 132 -2.41 7.00 -13.63
N LEU A 133 -3.52 7.35 -14.31
CA LEU A 133 -4.44 8.38 -13.82
C LEU A 133 -5.14 7.95 -12.53
N LEU A 134 -5.51 6.68 -12.40
CA LEU A 134 -6.08 6.14 -11.17
C LEU A 134 -5.09 6.17 -10.00
N ALA A 135 -3.81 5.86 -10.25
CA ALA A 135 -2.77 5.98 -9.24
C ALA A 135 -2.59 7.44 -8.78
N TYR A 136 -2.64 8.40 -9.70
CA TYR A 136 -2.60 9.83 -9.38
C TYR A 136 -3.79 10.28 -8.52
N CYS A 137 -5.01 9.90 -8.89
CA CYS A 137 -6.22 10.22 -8.10
C CYS A 137 -6.12 9.68 -6.67
N ARG A 138 -5.71 8.41 -6.51
CA ARG A 138 -5.54 7.79 -5.18
C ARG A 138 -4.45 8.49 -4.36
N GLY A 139 -3.27 8.69 -4.94
CA GLY A 139 -2.18 9.37 -4.24
C GLY A 139 -2.54 10.80 -3.82
N THR A 140 -3.29 11.52 -4.65
CA THR A 140 -3.74 12.89 -4.34
C THR A 140 -4.80 12.90 -3.25
N ARG A 141 -5.71 11.93 -3.25
CA ARG A 141 -6.70 11.73 -2.20
C ARG A 141 -6.04 11.45 -0.85
N ASP A 142 -5.09 10.52 -0.83
CA ASP A 142 -4.41 10.09 0.41
C ASP A 142 -3.57 11.22 1.02
N ASN A 143 -3.00 12.11 0.19
CA ASN A 143 -2.20 13.25 0.66
C ASN A 143 -3.06 14.34 1.32
N ARG A 144 -4.32 14.53 0.87
CA ARG A 144 -5.25 15.48 1.50
C ARG A 144 -5.92 14.78 2.68
N HIS A 145 -5.46 15.09 3.89
CA HIS A 145 -6.01 14.56 5.15
C HIS A 145 -7.46 15.02 5.39
N GLY A 146 -8.43 14.45 4.66
CA GLY A 146 -9.84 14.79 4.74
C GLY A 146 -10.70 13.77 3.99
N HIS A 147 -11.71 13.22 4.66
CA HIS A 147 -12.69 12.27 4.12
C HIS A 147 -13.70 12.96 3.18
N ALA A 148 -13.23 13.64 2.12
CA ALA A 148 -14.12 14.16 1.09
C ALA A 148 -14.51 13.04 0.12
N LYS A 149 -15.82 12.81 -0.03
CA LYS A 149 -16.38 11.95 -1.08
C LYS A 149 -16.23 12.69 -2.41
N GLU A 150 -15.29 12.20 -3.22
CA GLU A 150 -15.20 12.45 -4.66
C GLU A 150 -14.81 13.88 -5.06
N GLU A 151 -13.50 14.17 -4.99
CA GLU A 151 -12.91 15.38 -5.56
C GLU A 151 -12.42 15.15 -6.99
N ARG A 152 -12.62 16.15 -7.85
CA ARG A 152 -11.89 16.24 -9.13
C ARG A 152 -10.51 16.82 -8.85
N TYR A 153 -9.47 16.13 -9.32
CA TYR A 153 -8.08 16.53 -9.11
C TYR A 153 -7.56 17.25 -10.36
N PRO A 154 -7.12 18.51 -10.25
CA PRO A 154 -6.48 19.19 -11.35
C PRO A 154 -5.16 18.50 -11.70
N LEU A 155 -4.88 18.37 -13.00
CA LEU A 155 -3.64 17.76 -13.51
C LEU A 155 -2.46 18.74 -13.60
N ALA A 156 -2.53 19.85 -12.87
CA ALA A 156 -1.46 20.80 -12.70
C ALA A 156 -0.82 20.64 -11.30
N PRO A 157 0.01 19.62 -11.06
CA PRO A 157 0.91 19.67 -9.93
C PRO A 157 1.81 20.90 -10.14
N SER A 158 1.90 21.77 -9.14
CA SER A 158 3.05 22.68 -9.05
C SER A 158 4.32 21.86 -9.28
N ARG A 159 5.34 22.43 -9.94
CA ARG A 159 6.58 21.71 -10.36
C ARG A 159 7.29 20.95 -9.23
N ASP A 160 6.88 21.15 -7.97
CA ASP A 160 7.42 20.56 -6.75
C ASP A 160 6.38 19.69 -5.98
N ALA A 161 5.28 19.26 -6.60
CA ALA A 161 4.29 18.44 -5.92
C ALA A 161 4.75 16.97 -5.83
N PHE A 162 4.96 16.49 -4.60
CA PHE A 162 5.22 15.09 -4.31
C PHE A 162 3.95 14.40 -3.85
N LEU A 163 3.68 13.21 -4.39
CA LEU A 163 2.72 12.29 -3.82
C LEU A 163 3.45 11.51 -2.73
N ILE A 164 3.06 11.78 -1.48
CA ILE A 164 3.58 11.06 -0.31
C ILE A 164 2.49 10.10 0.13
N SER A 165 2.76 8.81 -0.06
CA SER A 165 1.89 7.74 0.44
C SER A 165 2.55 7.10 1.66
N LEU A 166 1.86 7.16 2.79
CA LEU A 166 2.24 6.46 4.01
C LEU A 166 1.54 5.11 4.03
N LYS A 167 2.24 4.05 3.60
CA LYS A 167 1.73 2.69 3.75
C LYS A 167 2.05 2.22 5.17
N ARG A 168 1.02 2.09 5.99
CA ARG A 168 1.07 1.31 7.22
C ARG A 168 0.67 -0.11 6.89
N SER A 169 1.37 -1.08 7.46
CA SER A 169 1.06 -2.50 7.32
C SER A 169 -0.36 -2.77 7.83
N ALA A 170 -1.16 -3.45 6.99
CA ALA A 170 -2.61 -3.59 7.14
C ALA A 170 -3.08 -4.39 8.38
N ALA A 171 -2.18 -4.92 9.21
CA ALA A 171 -2.59 -5.63 10.42
C ALA A 171 -3.22 -4.73 11.49
N ARG A 172 -3.23 -3.41 11.25
CA ARG A 172 -3.86 -2.42 12.13
C ARG A 172 -5.36 -2.21 11.84
N GLU A 173 -5.85 -2.49 10.63
CA GLU A 173 -7.27 -2.27 10.30
C GLU A 173 -8.20 -3.29 10.97
N ASP A 174 -7.74 -4.53 11.18
CA ASP A 174 -8.56 -5.57 11.83
C ASP A 174 -8.64 -5.42 13.37
N GLN A 175 -7.72 -4.68 13.99
CA GLN A 175 -7.75 -4.44 15.45
C GLN A 175 -8.58 -3.21 15.85
N GLU A 176 -8.66 -2.17 15.02
CA GLU A 176 -9.54 -1.01 15.30
C GLU A 176 -11.03 -1.35 15.10
N ALA A 177 -11.37 -2.24 14.16
CA ALA A 177 -12.74 -2.73 13.99
C ALA A 177 -13.22 -3.57 15.20
N ALA A 178 -12.32 -4.28 15.88
CA ALA A 178 -12.64 -5.07 17.08
C ALA A 178 -12.73 -4.24 18.37
N ALA A 179 -12.08 -3.06 18.43
CA ALA A 179 -12.11 -2.18 19.61
C ALA A 179 -13.32 -1.24 19.66
N LEU A 180 -14.04 -1.06 18.55
CA LEU A 180 -15.25 -0.23 18.44
C LEU A 180 -16.57 -1.03 18.57
N ALA A 181 -16.48 -2.33 18.85
CA ALA A 181 -17.64 -3.23 18.95
C ALA A 181 -17.92 -3.75 20.39
N ILE A 182 -17.43 -3.06 21.43
CA ILE A 182 -17.77 -3.36 22.84
C ILE A 182 -18.38 -2.12 23.50
#